data_AF-A0A8S3QMQ9-F1
#
_entry.id   AF-A0A8S3QMQ9-F1
#
_cell.length_a   1.000
_cell.length_b   1.000
_cell.length_c   1.000
_cell.angle_alpha   90.00
_cell.angle_beta   90.00
_cell.angle_gamma   90.00
#
_symmetry.space_group_name_H-M   'P 1'
#
loop_
_entity.id
_entity.type
_entity.pdbx_description
1 polymer ?
#
loop_
_entity_poly.entity_id
_entity_poly.type
_entity_poly.pdbx_seq_one_letter_code
_entity_poly.pdbx_strand_id
1 'polypeptide(L)'
;MALALKNMKTSGANVTINPDEFVRQLKDKPLPEILSEIRNENVRYEQWKKVEMADGKKRTKIVEREETRDSFISIVHTQVRDFQEHVSRVRLQYQALNNLKENLPCENVIVQMDFAENFSCTSADEVQSAYWNSSAVTLHPVVVYFKNEQKELEHKNYVFVSDDLGHNIGSVYTIIQKLLSEIKNHVNNLKVVHYWTDSPSSQYRNKTAFYIVSDHKNIFGVNAIWNYFETGHGKGPCDGIGGTSKRTADLAVRQGKNNSTGCT
;
A
#
# COMPACT_ATOMS: atom_id res chain seq x y z
N MET A 1 7.82 10.38 -11.05
CA MET A 1 7.17 11.58 -11.62
C MET A 1 7.63 12.89 -11.00
N ALA A 2 7.45 13.14 -9.69
CA ALA A 2 7.77 14.45 -9.08
C ALA A 2 9.18 14.99 -9.40
N LEU A 3 10.19 14.11 -9.39
CA LEU A 3 11.56 14.48 -9.76
C LEU A 3 11.70 14.90 -11.24
N ALA A 4 11.00 14.22 -12.16
CA ALA A 4 10.98 14.61 -13.57
C ALA A 4 10.32 15.98 -13.77
N LEU A 5 9.23 16.26 -13.05
CA LEU A 5 8.57 17.58 -13.08
C LEU A 5 9.48 18.68 -12.55
N LYS A 6 10.24 18.41 -11.48
CA LYS A 6 11.27 19.32 -10.98
C LYS A 6 12.32 19.60 -12.06
N ASN A 7 12.82 18.56 -12.74
CA ASN A 7 13.80 18.72 -13.81
C ASN A 7 13.26 19.53 -15.00
N MET A 8 12.01 19.29 -15.42
CA MET A 8 11.34 20.07 -16.46
C MET A 8 11.24 21.54 -16.06
N LYS A 9 10.83 21.82 -14.82
CA LYS A 9 10.73 23.18 -14.29
C LYS A 9 12.07 23.89 -14.25
N THR A 10 13.13 23.21 -13.80
CA THR A 10 14.51 23.74 -13.82
C THR A 10 15.00 24.02 -15.24
N SER A 11 14.48 23.29 -16.24
CA SER A 11 14.81 23.45 -17.65
C SER A 11 13.92 24.47 -18.39
N GLY A 12 13.13 25.26 -17.65
CA GLY A 12 12.34 26.37 -18.18
C GLY A 12 10.87 26.05 -18.50
N ALA A 13 10.41 24.81 -18.32
CA ALA A 13 9.01 24.46 -18.55
C ALA A 13 8.09 24.97 -17.42
N ASN A 14 6.94 25.52 -17.78
CA ASN A 14 5.93 25.96 -16.84
C ASN A 14 5.05 24.78 -16.39
N VAL A 15 5.57 24.02 -15.42
CA VAL A 15 4.88 22.86 -14.83
C VAL A 15 4.77 22.95 -13.31
N THR A 16 3.70 22.37 -12.78
CA THR A 16 3.63 22.05 -11.35
C THR A 16 4.56 20.89 -11.02
N ILE A 17 5.06 20.84 -9.77
CA ILE A 17 5.90 19.74 -9.27
C ILE A 17 5.07 18.63 -8.60
N ASN A 18 3.77 18.88 -8.37
CA ASN A 18 2.85 17.88 -7.85
C ASN A 18 2.38 16.98 -9.00
N PRO A 19 2.65 15.66 -8.97
CA PRO A 19 2.28 14.75 -10.05
C PRO A 19 0.78 14.71 -10.38
N ASP A 20 -0.09 14.72 -9.36
CA ASP A 20 -1.54 14.63 -9.57
C ASP A 20 -2.09 15.91 -10.20
N GLU A 21 -1.58 17.06 -9.76
CA GLU A 21 -1.93 18.36 -10.35
C GLU A 21 -1.42 18.48 -11.78
N PHE A 22 -0.24 17.92 -12.07
CA PHE A 22 0.32 17.91 -13.43
C PHE A 22 -0.59 17.14 -14.40
N VAL A 23 -1.15 16.00 -13.97
CA VAL A 23 -2.11 15.25 -14.81
C VAL A 23 -3.37 16.06 -15.10
N ARG A 24 -3.79 16.96 -14.20
CA ARG A 24 -4.88 17.91 -14.46
C ARG A 24 -4.45 18.98 -15.44
N GLN A 25 -3.28 19.58 -15.23
CA GLN A 25 -2.69 20.58 -16.12
C GLN A 25 -2.61 20.08 -17.58
N LEU A 26 -2.32 18.78 -17.79
CA LEU A 26 -2.28 18.17 -19.12
C LEU A 26 -3.60 18.20 -19.89
N LYS A 27 -4.74 18.42 -19.21
CA LYS A 27 -6.03 18.61 -19.88
C LYS A 27 -6.16 19.98 -20.52
N ASP A 28 -5.57 21.00 -19.89
CA ASP A 28 -5.64 22.38 -20.35
C ASP A 28 -4.48 22.72 -21.29
N LYS A 29 -3.30 22.13 -21.05
CA LYS A 29 -2.09 22.35 -21.83
C LYS A 29 -1.45 21.02 -22.24
N PRO A 30 -1.50 20.64 -23.54
CA PRO A 30 -0.96 19.37 -24.02
C PRO A 30 0.54 19.21 -23.74
N LEU A 31 0.96 17.97 -23.46
CA LEU A 31 2.34 17.64 -23.16
C LEU A 31 3.35 18.16 -24.21
N PRO A 32 3.11 18.07 -25.55
CA PRO A 32 4.05 18.60 -26.54
C PRO A 32 4.30 20.10 -26.40
N GLU A 33 3.27 20.87 -26.03
CA GLU A 33 3.39 22.32 -25.82
C GLU A 33 4.28 22.61 -24.62
N ILE A 34 4.09 21.88 -23.51
CA ILE A 34 4.95 21.99 -22.32
C ILE A 34 6.40 21.62 -22.65
N LEU A 35 6.62 20.53 -23.40
CA LEU A 35 7.97 20.07 -23.76
C LEU A 35 8.69 21.04 -24.69
N SER A 36 7.95 21.80 -25.49
CA SER A 36 8.53 22.83 -26.37
C SER A 36 9.20 23.99 -25.60
N GLU A 37 8.82 24.20 -24.33
CA GLU A 37 9.36 25.26 -23.47
C GLU A 37 10.77 24.96 -22.97
N ILE A 38 11.22 23.71 -23.05
CA ILE A 38 12.59 23.31 -22.73
C ILE A 38 13.48 23.80 -23.88
N ARG A 39 14.36 24.78 -23.61
CA ARG A 39 15.20 25.43 -24.62
C ARG A 39 16.66 25.01 -24.59
N ASN A 40 17.12 24.41 -23.50
CA ASN A 40 18.51 23.99 -23.34
C ASN A 40 18.85 22.84 -24.31
N GLU A 41 19.95 22.95 -25.05
CA GLU A 41 20.44 21.90 -25.95
C GLU A 41 20.89 20.64 -25.19
N ASN A 42 21.55 20.83 -24.05
CA ASN A 42 21.89 19.79 -23.08
C ASN A 42 21.19 20.08 -21.76
N VAL A 43 20.56 19.05 -21.19
CA VAL A 43 19.78 19.15 -19.96
C VAL A 43 20.45 18.32 -18.87
N ARG A 44 20.82 18.99 -17.77
CA ARG A 44 21.23 18.32 -16.53
C ARG A 44 20.01 18.02 -15.67
N TYR A 45 19.87 16.78 -15.25
CA TYR A 45 18.69 16.34 -14.51
C TYR A 45 18.99 15.22 -13.52
N GLU A 46 18.12 15.12 -12.51
CA GLU A 46 18.18 14.11 -11.45
C GLU A 46 17.24 12.95 -11.76
N GLN A 47 17.64 11.70 -11.50
CA GLN A 47 16.73 10.56 -11.58
C GLN A 47 16.98 9.51 -10.49
N TRP A 48 15.93 8.79 -10.11
CA TRP A 48 16.06 7.64 -9.22
C TRP A 48 16.63 6.45 -9.98
N LYS A 49 17.75 5.90 -9.50
CA LYS A 49 18.38 4.71 -10.06
C LYS A 49 18.78 3.74 -8.96
N LYS A 50 18.63 2.43 -9.20
CA LYS A 50 19.23 1.41 -8.33
C LYS A 50 20.73 1.38 -8.57
N VAL A 51 21.51 1.68 -7.53
CA VAL A 51 22.96 1.70 -7.54
C VAL A 51 23.48 0.59 -6.63
N GLU A 52 24.48 -0.14 -7.09
CA GLU A 52 25.17 -1.14 -6.29
C GLU A 52 26.17 -0.45 -5.36
N MET A 53 26.03 -0.71 -4.07
CA MET A 53 26.90 -0.18 -3.03
C MET A 53 28.14 -1.06 -2.85
N ALA A 54 29.17 -0.54 -2.17
CA ALA A 54 30.38 -1.30 -1.84
C ALA A 54 30.10 -2.55 -0.98
N ASP A 55 28.95 -2.62 -0.30
CA ASP A 55 28.47 -3.78 0.46
C ASP A 55 27.72 -4.83 -0.40
N GLY A 56 27.72 -4.67 -1.73
CA GLY A 56 26.99 -5.54 -2.68
C GLY A 56 25.47 -5.34 -2.69
N LYS A 57 24.91 -4.45 -1.85
CA LYS A 57 23.47 -4.22 -1.79
C LYS A 57 23.05 -3.15 -2.82
N LYS A 58 21.95 -3.40 -3.51
CA LYS A 58 21.35 -2.42 -4.42
C LYS A 58 20.47 -1.46 -3.64
N ARG A 59 20.77 -0.16 -3.70
CA ARG A 59 19.96 0.90 -3.07
C ARG A 59 19.50 1.90 -4.12
N THR A 60 18.28 2.39 -3.98
CA THR A 60 17.72 3.43 -4.85
C THR A 60 18.30 4.78 -4.41
N LYS A 61 19.01 5.45 -5.31
CA LYS A 61 19.61 6.78 -5.07
C LYS A 61 19.24 7.73 -6.20
N ILE A 62 19.26 9.02 -5.89
CA ILE A 62 19.22 10.06 -6.90
C ILE A 62 20.60 10.13 -7.55
N VAL A 63 20.64 10.13 -8.88
CA VAL A 63 21.85 10.32 -9.68
C VAL A 63 21.65 11.47 -10.64
N GLU A 64 22.70 12.25 -10.84
CA GLU A 64 22.73 13.31 -11.85
C GLU A 64 23.10 12.72 -13.22
N ARG A 65 22.51 13.27 -14.26
CA ARG A 65 22.75 12.94 -15.66
C ARG A 65 22.72 14.20 -16.50
N GLU A 66 23.38 14.13 -17.65
CA GLU A 66 23.34 15.15 -18.68
C GLU A 66 23.04 14.43 -19.99
N GLU A 67 22.01 14.88 -20.69
CA GLU A 67 21.54 14.29 -21.95
C GLU A 67 21.19 15.41 -22.93
N THR A 68 21.11 15.10 -24.22
CA THR A 68 20.58 16.04 -25.20
C THR A 68 19.11 16.35 -24.93
N ARG A 69 18.64 17.50 -25.41
CA ARG A 69 17.25 17.93 -25.32
C ARG A 69 16.28 16.85 -25.79
N ASP A 70 16.51 16.27 -26.95
CA ASP A 70 15.60 15.28 -27.55
C ASP A 70 15.58 13.96 -26.76
N SER A 71 16.74 13.54 -26.23
CA SER A 71 16.85 12.40 -25.32
C SER A 71 16.05 12.65 -24.04
N PHE A 72 16.24 13.83 -23.42
CA PHE A 72 15.52 14.22 -22.21
C PHE A 72 14.01 14.30 -22.44
N ILE A 73 13.57 14.91 -23.54
CA ILE A 73 12.15 14.99 -23.94
C ILE A 73 11.54 13.59 -24.08
N SER A 74 12.24 12.65 -24.72
CA SER A 74 11.78 11.27 -24.89
C SER A 74 11.64 10.53 -23.56
N ILE A 75 12.59 10.75 -22.65
CA ILE A 75 12.55 10.21 -21.27
C ILE A 75 11.34 10.75 -20.51
N VAL A 76 11.13 12.06 -20.54
CA VAL A 76 10.00 12.71 -19.86
C VAL A 76 8.68 12.22 -20.45
N HIS A 77 8.56 12.20 -21.77
CA HIS A 77 7.36 11.71 -22.46
C HIS A 77 6.97 10.30 -22.00
N THR A 78 7.95 9.40 -21.92
CA THR A 78 7.74 8.03 -21.44
C THR A 78 7.28 8.02 -19.99
N GLN A 79 7.96 8.75 -19.10
CA GLN A 79 7.54 8.83 -17.69
C GLN A 79 6.15 9.41 -17.51
N VAL A 80 5.76 10.42 -18.30
CA VAL A 80 4.44 11.05 -18.23
C VAL A 80 3.36 10.07 -18.68
N ARG A 81 3.56 9.38 -19.80
CA ARG A 81 2.65 8.34 -20.27
C ARG A 81 2.46 7.25 -19.20
N ASP A 82 3.56 6.69 -18.70
CA ASP A 82 3.52 5.62 -17.71
C ASP A 82 2.80 6.07 -16.42
N PHE A 83 2.97 7.33 -16.01
CA PHE A 83 2.27 7.90 -14.86
C PHE A 83 0.77 8.16 -15.13
N GLN A 84 0.39 8.60 -16.33
CA GLN A 84 -1.03 8.76 -16.69
C GLN A 84 -1.76 7.42 -16.68
N GLU A 85 -1.13 6.37 -17.22
CA GLU A 85 -1.67 5.02 -17.16
C GLU A 85 -1.81 4.53 -15.72
N HIS A 86 -0.79 4.78 -14.88
CA HIS A 86 -0.82 4.51 -13.45
C HIS A 86 -2.00 5.19 -12.75
N VAL A 87 -2.20 6.50 -12.96
CA VAL A 87 -3.34 7.24 -12.40
C VAL A 87 -4.68 6.67 -12.89
N SER A 88 -4.76 6.28 -14.16
CA SER A 88 -5.95 5.64 -14.73
C SER A 88 -6.27 4.30 -14.04
N ARG A 89 -5.27 3.43 -13.85
CA ARG A 89 -5.42 2.13 -13.17
C ARG A 89 -5.88 2.31 -11.73
N VAL A 90 -5.26 3.22 -10.98
CA VAL A 90 -5.67 3.57 -9.61
C VAL A 90 -7.15 3.95 -9.59
N ARG A 91 -7.57 4.89 -10.45
CA ARG A 91 -8.96 5.33 -10.53
C ARG A 91 -9.92 4.16 -10.81
N LEU A 92 -9.61 3.33 -11.80
CA LEU A 92 -10.46 2.19 -12.19
C LEU A 92 -10.57 1.14 -11.07
N GLN A 93 -9.49 0.83 -10.38
CA GLN A 93 -9.47 -0.11 -9.25
C GLN A 93 -10.35 0.38 -8.09
N TYR A 94 -10.24 1.65 -7.70
CA TYR A 94 -11.08 2.23 -6.65
C TYR A 94 -12.55 2.32 -7.07
N GLN A 95 -12.84 2.61 -8.34
CA GLN A 95 -14.20 2.56 -8.87
C GLN A 95 -14.79 1.15 -8.80
N ALA A 96 -14.02 0.12 -9.18
CA ALA A 96 -14.44 -1.28 -9.09
C ALA A 96 -14.70 -1.70 -7.64
N LEU A 97 -13.84 -1.32 -6.70
CA LEU A 97 -14.05 -1.57 -5.27
C LEU A 97 -15.32 -0.89 -4.75
N ASN A 98 -15.56 0.37 -5.10
CA ASN A 98 -16.74 1.12 -4.66
C ASN A 98 -18.02 0.49 -5.22
N ASN A 99 -18.01 0.13 -6.50
CA ASN A 99 -19.13 -0.59 -7.11
C ASN A 99 -19.39 -1.94 -6.40
N LEU A 100 -18.33 -2.69 -6.06
CA LEU A 100 -18.45 -3.93 -5.31
C LEU A 100 -19.04 -3.71 -3.91
N LYS A 101 -18.67 -2.62 -3.22
CA LYS A 101 -19.26 -2.25 -1.92
C LYS A 101 -20.75 -1.93 -2.03
N GLU A 102 -21.15 -1.19 -3.06
CA GLU A 102 -22.56 -0.83 -3.32
C GLU A 102 -23.40 -2.08 -3.62
N ASN A 103 -22.85 -3.01 -4.40
CA ASN A 103 -23.55 -4.19 -4.92
C ASN A 103 -23.13 -5.51 -4.26
N LEU A 104 -22.60 -5.47 -3.02
CA LEU A 104 -22.08 -6.64 -2.33
C LEU A 104 -23.20 -7.66 -2.02
N PRO A 105 -23.11 -8.92 -2.50
CA PRO A 105 -24.04 -9.98 -2.10
C PRO A 105 -23.96 -10.30 -0.61
N CYS A 106 -25.07 -10.76 -0.01
CA CYS A 106 -25.13 -11.02 1.43
C CYS A 106 -24.19 -12.16 1.88
N GLU A 107 -23.96 -13.14 1.02
CA GLU A 107 -23.05 -14.26 1.26
C GLU A 107 -21.59 -13.96 0.91
N ASN A 108 -21.27 -12.70 0.59
CA ASN A 108 -19.94 -12.28 0.21
C ASN A 108 -19.40 -11.25 1.19
N VAL A 109 -18.07 -11.22 1.31
CA VAL A 109 -17.36 -10.19 2.09
C VAL A 109 -16.23 -9.59 1.29
N ILE A 110 -15.88 -8.34 1.58
CA ILE A 110 -14.70 -7.67 1.06
C ILE A 110 -13.69 -7.55 2.19
N VAL A 111 -12.47 -7.99 1.96
CA VAL A 111 -11.39 -7.91 2.94
C VAL A 111 -10.28 -7.02 2.37
N GLN A 112 -10.08 -5.87 2.99
CA GLN A 112 -8.91 -5.04 2.76
C GLN A 112 -7.89 -5.31 3.86
N MET A 113 -6.63 -5.50 3.50
CA MET A 113 -5.58 -5.77 4.46
C MET A 113 -4.25 -5.24 3.99
N ASP A 114 -3.42 -4.79 4.94
CA ASP A 114 -2.07 -4.33 4.66
C ASP A 114 -1.14 -4.54 5.87
N PHE A 115 0.17 -4.55 5.63
CA PHE A 115 1.15 -4.44 6.71
C PHE A 115 1.34 -2.97 7.07
N ALA A 116 1.12 -2.62 8.33
CA ALA A 116 1.61 -1.35 8.83
C ALA A 116 3.13 -1.45 9.07
N GLU A 117 3.81 -0.31 9.10
CA GLU A 117 5.19 -0.26 9.60
C GLU A 117 5.27 -0.94 10.98
N ASN A 118 6.38 -1.62 11.28
CA ASN A 118 6.56 -2.27 12.58
C ASN A 118 6.43 -1.25 13.72
N PHE A 119 5.85 -1.70 14.82
CA PHE A 119 5.74 -0.91 16.04
C PHE A 119 6.86 -1.30 16.99
N SER A 120 7.71 -0.34 17.36
CA SER A 120 8.72 -0.55 18.39
C SER A 120 8.06 -0.45 19.75
N CYS A 121 8.00 -1.55 20.49
CA CYS A 121 7.56 -1.54 21.87
C CYS A 121 8.63 -0.82 22.70
N THR A 122 8.30 0.38 23.17
CA THR A 122 9.12 1.11 24.14
C THR A 122 8.43 1.04 25.50
N SER A 123 9.20 0.93 26.58
CA SER A 123 8.71 1.05 27.95
C SER A 123 8.90 2.47 28.46
N ALA A 124 7.99 2.95 29.33
CA ALA A 124 8.08 4.28 29.92
C ALA A 124 9.27 4.41 30.91
N ASP A 125 9.73 3.30 31.47
CA ASP A 125 10.82 3.22 32.46
C ASP A 125 12.14 2.68 31.85
N GLU A 126 12.44 3.00 30.59
CA GLU A 126 13.67 2.53 29.95
C GLU A 126 14.92 3.23 30.47
N VAL A 127 15.74 2.48 31.20
CA VAL A 127 17.15 2.82 31.45
C VAL A 127 17.89 2.79 30.10
N GLN A 128 18.96 3.59 29.93
CA GLN A 128 19.68 3.76 28.66
C GLN A 128 20.13 2.44 27.97
N SER A 129 20.26 1.34 28.72
CA SER A 129 20.53 -0.01 28.22
C SER A 129 19.35 -0.73 27.54
N ALA A 130 18.10 -0.37 27.87
CA ALA A 130 16.89 -0.94 27.27
C ALA A 130 16.62 -0.42 25.84
N TYR A 131 17.20 0.71 25.47
CA TYR A 131 17.19 1.27 24.11
C TYR A 131 17.75 0.30 23.05
N TRP A 132 18.65 -0.62 23.45
CA TRP A 132 19.20 -1.65 22.55
C TRP A 132 18.33 -2.91 22.43
N ASN A 133 17.29 -3.05 23.26
CA ASN A 133 16.45 -4.24 23.37
C ASN A 133 14.97 -3.98 23.00
N SER A 134 14.64 -2.85 22.36
CA SER A 134 13.26 -2.56 21.96
C SER A 134 12.74 -3.67 21.03
N SER A 135 11.79 -4.48 21.51
CA SER A 135 11.16 -5.52 20.70
C SER A 135 10.21 -4.85 19.70
N ALA A 136 10.40 -5.10 18.41
CA ALA A 136 9.44 -4.67 17.40
C ALA A 136 8.34 -5.74 17.23
N VAL A 137 7.14 -5.29 16.90
CA VAL A 137 6.03 -6.16 16.48
C VAL A 137 5.50 -5.72 15.13
N THR A 138 5.06 -6.69 14.36
CA THR A 138 4.31 -6.48 13.13
C THR A 138 2.85 -6.22 13.47
N LEU A 139 2.30 -5.18 12.85
CA LEU A 139 0.88 -4.88 12.87
C LEU A 139 0.30 -5.10 11.47
N HIS A 140 -0.78 -5.86 11.41
CA HIS A 140 -1.50 -6.12 10.16
C HIS A 140 -2.98 -5.76 10.33
N PRO A 141 -3.34 -4.50 10.02
CA PRO A 141 -4.72 -4.05 10.02
C PRO A 141 -5.53 -4.70 8.90
N VAL A 142 -6.76 -5.06 9.22
CA VAL A 142 -7.72 -5.66 8.29
C VAL A 142 -9.07 -4.96 8.45
N VAL A 143 -9.72 -4.67 7.33
CA VAL A 143 -11.08 -4.16 7.26
C VAL A 143 -11.94 -5.13 6.48
N VAL A 144 -12.99 -5.62 7.11
CA VAL A 144 -13.96 -6.54 6.53
C VAL A 144 -15.26 -5.80 6.30
N TYR A 145 -15.69 -5.68 5.04
CA TYR A 145 -17.02 -5.18 4.68
C TYR A 145 -17.95 -6.35 4.39
N PHE A 146 -19.18 -6.29 4.91
CA PHE A 146 -20.21 -7.31 4.74
C PHE A 146 -21.60 -6.67 4.76
N LYS A 147 -22.63 -7.42 4.38
CA LYS A 147 -24.02 -6.99 4.54
C LYS A 147 -24.57 -7.50 5.87
N ASN A 148 -25.17 -6.61 6.67
CA ASN A 148 -25.86 -7.00 7.89
C ASN A 148 -27.22 -7.65 7.59
N GLU A 149 -27.98 -8.00 8.63
CA GLU A 149 -29.32 -8.60 8.51
C GLU A 149 -30.31 -7.72 7.73
N GLN A 150 -30.14 -6.40 7.81
CA GLN A 150 -30.93 -5.39 7.09
C GLN A 150 -30.45 -5.17 5.64
N LYS A 151 -29.46 -5.93 5.18
CA LYS A 151 -28.82 -5.82 3.85
C LYS A 151 -28.12 -4.47 3.62
N GLU A 152 -27.76 -3.79 4.70
CA GLU A 152 -26.96 -2.58 4.68
C GLU A 152 -25.48 -2.92 4.75
N LEU A 153 -24.63 -2.07 4.14
CA LEU A 153 -23.19 -2.30 4.17
C LEU A 153 -22.64 -1.92 5.54
N GLU A 154 -22.07 -2.90 6.23
CA GLU A 154 -21.38 -2.72 7.51
C GLU A 154 -19.89 -3.07 7.35
N HIS A 155 -19.06 -2.63 8.29
CA HIS A 155 -17.67 -3.03 8.35
C HIS A 155 -17.21 -3.37 9.77
N LYS A 156 -16.26 -4.29 9.87
CA LYS A 156 -15.53 -4.63 11.08
C LYS A 156 -14.02 -4.53 10.85
N ASN A 157 -13.32 -4.06 11.87
CA ASN A 157 -11.89 -3.82 11.83
C ASN A 157 -11.18 -4.80 12.75
N TYR A 158 -10.05 -5.35 12.28
CA TYR A 158 -9.18 -6.22 13.06
C TYR A 158 -7.75 -5.69 12.96
N VAL A 159 -6.95 -5.98 13.98
CA VAL A 159 -5.51 -5.71 13.97
C VAL A 159 -4.81 -6.96 14.48
N PHE A 160 -4.13 -7.66 13.58
CA PHE A 160 -3.32 -8.80 13.96
C PHE A 160 -1.94 -8.31 14.40
N VAL A 161 -1.49 -8.82 15.54
CA VAL A 161 -0.19 -8.49 16.13
C VAL A 161 0.66 -9.75 16.15
N SER A 162 1.92 -9.63 15.71
CA SER A 162 2.88 -10.73 15.73
C SER A 162 4.29 -10.21 16.01
N ASP A 163 5.08 -11.01 16.70
CA ASP A 163 6.52 -10.86 16.88
C ASP A 163 7.33 -11.25 15.62
N ASP A 164 6.72 -11.93 14.65
CA ASP A 164 7.31 -12.18 13.34
C ASP A 164 7.36 -10.88 12.51
N LEU A 165 8.58 -10.43 12.18
CA LEU A 165 8.85 -9.23 11.38
C LEU A 165 8.94 -9.50 9.88
N GLY A 166 8.69 -10.75 9.45
CA GLY A 166 9.00 -11.25 8.12
C GLY A 166 8.18 -10.68 6.98
N HIS A 167 7.09 -9.94 7.24
CA HIS A 167 6.24 -9.26 6.25
C HIS A 167 6.11 -10.07 4.95
N ASN A 168 5.61 -11.30 5.07
CA ASN A 168 5.61 -12.28 4.00
C ASN A 168 4.26 -13.01 3.88
N ILE A 169 4.11 -13.76 2.79
CA ILE A 169 2.89 -14.52 2.49
C ILE A 169 2.55 -15.59 3.55
N GLY A 170 3.53 -16.12 4.28
CA GLY A 170 3.27 -17.08 5.38
C GLY A 170 2.56 -16.42 6.56
N SER A 171 2.99 -15.21 6.93
CA SER A 171 2.29 -14.40 7.95
C SER A 171 0.87 -14.05 7.48
N VAL A 172 0.71 -13.64 6.21
CA VAL A 172 -0.61 -13.37 5.59
C VAL A 172 -1.51 -14.59 5.60
N TYR A 173 -1.00 -15.78 5.24
CA TYR A 173 -1.77 -17.03 5.28
C TYR A 173 -2.32 -17.31 6.68
N THR A 174 -1.48 -17.18 7.71
CA THR A 174 -1.87 -17.39 9.11
C THR A 174 -2.94 -16.40 9.55
N ILE A 175 -2.82 -15.14 9.11
CA ILE A 175 -3.80 -14.09 9.37
C ILE A 175 -5.13 -14.41 8.70
N ILE A 176 -5.13 -14.81 7.42
CA ILE A 176 -6.33 -15.22 6.69
C ILE A 176 -7.03 -16.38 7.41
N GLN A 177 -6.28 -17.39 7.86
CA GLN A 177 -6.83 -18.53 8.58
C GLN A 177 -7.57 -18.11 9.87
N LYS A 178 -6.96 -17.23 10.67
CA LYS A 178 -7.59 -16.69 11.89
C LYS A 178 -8.80 -15.82 11.54
N LEU A 179 -8.64 -14.90 10.59
CA LEU A 179 -9.68 -13.98 10.15
C LEU A 179 -10.93 -14.70 9.64
N LEU A 180 -10.78 -15.74 8.82
CA LEU A 180 -11.92 -16.45 8.26
C LEU A 180 -12.71 -17.21 9.33
N SER A 181 -12.04 -17.69 10.38
CA SER A 181 -12.73 -18.25 11.55
C SER A 181 -13.62 -17.20 12.23
N GLU A 182 -13.12 -15.97 12.40
CA GLU A 182 -13.90 -14.85 12.97
C GLU A 182 -15.05 -14.41 12.06
N ILE A 183 -14.82 -14.31 10.74
CA ILE A 183 -15.86 -13.88 9.79
C ILE A 183 -17.02 -14.87 9.76
N LYS A 184 -16.73 -16.19 9.79
CA LYS A 184 -17.77 -17.24 9.76
C LYS A 184 -18.71 -17.20 10.96
N ASN A 185 -18.30 -16.60 12.09
CA ASN A 185 -19.16 -16.41 13.26
C ASN A 185 -20.23 -15.31 13.05
N HIS A 186 -20.05 -14.45 12.04
CA HIS A 186 -20.87 -13.26 11.82
C HIS A 186 -21.59 -13.25 10.48
N VAL A 187 -21.06 -13.97 9.48
CA VAL A 187 -21.62 -14.03 8.14
C VAL A 187 -22.10 -15.45 7.86
N ASN A 188 -23.41 -15.63 7.95
CA ASN A 188 -24.05 -16.91 7.67
C ASN A 188 -23.88 -17.26 6.18
N ASN A 189 -23.57 -18.53 5.91
CA ASN A 189 -23.47 -19.08 4.55
C ASN A 189 -22.47 -18.32 3.65
N LEU A 190 -21.32 -17.91 4.18
CA LEU A 190 -20.26 -17.25 3.43
C LEU A 190 -19.83 -18.08 2.19
N LYS A 191 -19.97 -17.50 0.99
CA LYS A 191 -19.67 -18.12 -0.31
C LYS A 191 -18.39 -17.62 -0.96
N VAL A 192 -18.13 -16.30 -0.89
CA VAL A 192 -16.97 -15.68 -1.58
C VAL A 192 -16.33 -14.59 -0.72
N VAL A 193 -15.00 -14.62 -0.65
CA VAL A 193 -14.18 -13.56 -0.04
C VAL A 193 -13.47 -12.77 -1.15
N HIS A 194 -13.66 -11.46 -1.17
CA HIS A 194 -13.01 -10.54 -2.10
C HIS A 194 -11.85 -9.84 -1.41
N TYR A 195 -10.64 -10.34 -1.60
CA TYR A 195 -9.43 -9.69 -1.07
C TYR A 195 -9.05 -8.48 -1.92
N TRP A 196 -8.62 -7.41 -1.26
CA TRP A 196 -8.11 -6.19 -1.85
C TRP A 196 -6.85 -5.75 -1.10
N THR A 197 -5.69 -5.91 -1.72
CA THR A 197 -4.39 -5.65 -1.10
C THR A 197 -3.50 -4.80 -2.02
N ASP A 198 -2.45 -4.20 -1.47
CA ASP A 198 -1.34 -3.77 -2.32
C ASP A 198 -0.66 -4.99 -2.97
N SER A 199 0.28 -4.76 -3.88
CA SER A 199 0.93 -5.79 -4.70
C SER A 199 2.46 -5.98 -4.49
N PRO A 200 3.06 -5.75 -3.30
CA PRO A 200 4.44 -6.17 -3.05
C PRO A 200 4.58 -7.69 -3.20
N SER A 201 5.65 -8.09 -3.90
CA SER A 201 5.84 -9.48 -4.30
C SER A 201 6.19 -10.41 -3.13
N SER A 202 6.83 -9.91 -2.07
CA SER A 202 7.11 -10.71 -0.87
C SER A 202 5.84 -11.10 -0.09
N GLN A 203 4.77 -10.32 -0.22
CA GLN A 203 3.57 -10.44 0.60
C GLN A 203 2.41 -10.99 -0.21
N TYR A 204 1.83 -10.20 -1.12
CA TYR A 204 0.53 -10.50 -1.72
C TYR A 204 0.62 -10.93 -3.18
N ARG A 205 1.66 -10.53 -3.92
CA ARG A 205 1.78 -10.85 -5.36
C ARG A 205 2.91 -11.84 -5.64
N ASN A 206 2.68 -13.11 -5.30
CA ASN A 206 3.60 -14.21 -5.55
C ASN A 206 2.88 -15.54 -5.81
N LYS A 207 3.64 -16.57 -6.22
CA LYS A 207 3.13 -17.91 -6.51
C LYS A 207 2.30 -18.53 -5.37
N THR A 208 2.66 -18.24 -4.12
CA THR A 208 1.97 -18.79 -2.96
C THR A 208 0.62 -18.11 -2.77
N ALA A 209 0.54 -16.79 -2.96
CA ALA A 209 -0.74 -16.08 -2.97
C ALA A 209 -1.67 -16.60 -4.09
N PHE A 210 -1.13 -16.82 -5.29
CA PHE A 210 -1.90 -17.45 -6.37
C PHE A 210 -2.40 -18.85 -6.02
N TYR A 211 -1.54 -19.68 -5.40
CA TYR A 211 -1.94 -21.01 -4.93
C TYR A 211 -3.08 -20.91 -3.90
N ILE A 212 -2.93 -20.04 -2.90
CA ILE A 212 -3.93 -19.79 -1.86
C ILE A 212 -5.28 -19.40 -2.47
N VAL A 213 -5.31 -18.55 -3.49
CA VAL A 213 -6.55 -18.17 -4.20
C VAL A 213 -7.13 -19.35 -4.98
N SER A 214 -6.28 -20.05 -5.74
CA SER A 214 -6.72 -21.15 -6.60
C SER A 214 -7.31 -22.32 -5.82
N ASP A 215 -6.77 -22.59 -4.63
CA ASP A 215 -7.16 -23.72 -3.77
C ASP A 215 -7.95 -23.26 -2.53
N HIS A 216 -8.40 -22.00 -2.52
CA HIS A 216 -8.99 -21.34 -1.35
C HIS A 216 -10.19 -22.10 -0.77
N LYS A 217 -11.00 -22.71 -1.65
CA LYS A 217 -12.15 -23.50 -1.24
C LYS A 217 -11.76 -24.76 -0.48
N ASN A 218 -10.68 -25.43 -0.88
CA ASN A 218 -10.22 -26.63 -0.17
C ASN A 218 -9.49 -26.26 1.12
N ILE A 219 -8.69 -25.18 1.10
CA ILE A 219 -7.94 -24.70 2.27
C ILE A 219 -8.86 -24.13 3.35
N PHE A 220 -9.84 -23.31 2.97
CA PHE A 220 -10.65 -22.52 3.91
C PHE A 220 -12.16 -22.78 3.84
N GLY A 221 -12.64 -23.63 2.93
CA GLY A 221 -14.06 -23.95 2.78
C GLY A 221 -14.88 -22.86 2.08
N VAL A 222 -14.25 -21.84 1.49
CA VAL A 222 -14.92 -20.70 0.83
C VAL A 222 -14.17 -20.30 -0.43
N ASN A 223 -14.86 -19.82 -1.47
CA ASN A 223 -14.18 -19.32 -2.66
C ASN A 223 -13.52 -17.95 -2.38
N ALA A 224 -12.51 -17.61 -3.16
CA ALA A 224 -11.90 -16.29 -3.08
C ALA A 224 -11.68 -15.67 -4.45
N ILE A 225 -11.73 -14.35 -4.47
CA ILE A 225 -11.27 -13.49 -5.57
C ILE A 225 -10.25 -12.54 -4.95
N TRP A 226 -9.07 -12.44 -5.55
CA TRP A 226 -8.02 -11.54 -5.05
C TRP A 226 -7.74 -10.43 -6.05
N ASN A 227 -8.03 -9.21 -5.62
CA ASN A 227 -7.86 -7.98 -6.37
C ASN A 227 -6.66 -7.22 -5.81
N TYR A 228 -5.99 -6.47 -6.68
CA TYR A 228 -4.79 -5.70 -6.32
C TYR A 228 -5.02 -4.22 -6.58
N PHE A 229 -4.53 -3.40 -5.66
CA PHE A 229 -4.27 -1.99 -5.92
C PHE A 229 -2.95 -1.81 -6.66
N GLU A 230 -2.88 -0.73 -7.42
CA GLU A 230 -1.63 -0.26 -8.02
C GLU A 230 -0.61 0.07 -6.92
N THR A 231 0.65 -0.28 -7.17
CA THR A 231 1.74 -0.11 -6.21
C THR A 231 1.83 1.32 -5.68
N GLY A 232 1.92 1.47 -4.36
CA GLY A 232 2.02 2.79 -3.71
C GLY A 232 0.69 3.53 -3.55
N HIS A 233 -0.43 2.93 -4.00
CA HIS A 233 -1.78 3.45 -3.84
C HIS A 233 -2.70 2.51 -3.04
N GLY A 234 -2.13 1.50 -2.36
CA GLY A 234 -2.83 0.69 -1.36
C GLY A 234 -3.23 1.44 -0.09
N LYS A 235 -2.95 2.76 -0.02
CA LYS A 235 -3.32 3.59 1.12
C LYS A 235 -4.83 3.60 1.30
N GLY A 236 -5.27 3.15 2.46
CA GLY A 236 -6.66 2.79 2.67
C GLY A 236 -7.07 2.85 4.14
N PRO A 237 -8.24 2.33 4.49
CA PRO A 237 -8.72 2.34 5.87
C PRO A 237 -7.76 1.61 6.83
N CYS A 238 -6.96 0.65 6.30
CA CYS A 238 -5.90 -0.05 7.04
C CYS A 238 -4.85 0.91 7.62
N ASP A 239 -4.45 1.97 6.91
CA ASP A 239 -3.48 2.95 7.42
C ASP A 239 -4.01 3.71 8.65
N GLY A 240 -5.29 4.10 8.58
CA GLY A 240 -5.96 4.81 9.67
C GLY A 240 -6.06 3.94 10.93
N ILE A 241 -6.35 2.65 10.76
CA ILE A 241 -6.41 1.67 11.86
C ILE A 241 -5.02 1.40 12.42
N GLY A 242 -4.02 1.17 11.56
CA GLY A 242 -2.63 0.97 11.98
C GLY A 242 -2.11 2.16 12.78
N GLY A 243 -2.28 3.39 12.25
CA GLY A 243 -1.87 4.62 12.93
C GLY A 243 -2.63 4.86 14.25
N THR A 244 -3.92 4.52 14.32
CA THR A 244 -4.69 4.64 15.56
C THR A 244 -4.25 3.62 16.61
N SER A 245 -4.01 2.38 16.21
CA SER A 245 -3.55 1.31 17.10
C SER A 245 -2.20 1.65 17.73
N LYS A 246 -1.25 2.15 16.93
CA LYS A 246 0.04 2.63 17.43
C LYS A 246 -0.11 3.78 18.42
N ARG A 247 -0.91 4.80 18.10
CA ARG A 247 -1.16 5.94 19.01
C ARG A 247 -1.77 5.49 20.33
N THR A 248 -2.72 4.56 20.30
CA THR A 248 -3.33 4.01 21.51
C THR A 248 -2.33 3.22 22.34
N ALA A 249 -1.47 2.41 21.71
CA ALA A 249 -0.39 1.69 22.38
C ALA A 249 0.59 2.66 23.05
N ASP A 250 1.05 3.69 22.33
CA ASP A 250 1.91 4.74 22.89
C ASP A 250 1.27 5.47 24.07
N LEU A 251 -0.03 5.78 23.98
CA LEU A 251 -0.77 6.41 25.08
C LEU A 251 -0.89 5.48 26.29
N ALA A 252 -1.12 4.18 26.09
CA ALA A 252 -1.20 3.21 27.18
C ALA A 252 0.15 3.08 27.92
N VAL A 253 1.26 3.02 27.18
CA VAL A 253 2.62 3.02 27.73
C VAL A 253 2.87 4.30 28.53
N ARG A 254 2.56 5.47 27.96
CA ARG A 254 2.75 6.78 28.63
C ARG A 254 1.88 6.96 29.88
N GLN A 255 0.74 6.28 29.94
CA GLN A 255 -0.17 6.33 31.10
C GLN A 255 0.16 5.27 32.16
N GLY A 256 1.22 4.46 31.99
CA GLY A 256 1.57 3.39 32.92
C GLY A 256 0.54 2.26 33.00
N LYS A 257 -0.38 2.17 32.03
CA LYS A 257 -1.35 1.07 31.95
C LYS A 257 -0.68 -0.12 31.27
N ASN A 258 0.13 -0.85 32.04
CA ASN A 258 0.50 -2.22 31.68
C ASN A 258 -0.78 -3.05 31.64
N ASN A 259 -1.37 -3.24 30.45
CA ASN A 259 -2.47 -4.18 30.27
C ASN A 259 -1.91 -5.60 30.35
N SER A 260 -1.67 -6.07 31.57
CA SER A 260 -1.64 -7.49 31.91
C SER A 260 -3.07 -8.01 31.87
N THR A 261 -3.65 -8.14 30.68
CA THR A 261 -4.84 -8.98 30.50
C THR A 261 -4.34 -10.31 29.95
N GLY A 262 -4.24 -11.28 30.85
CA GLY A 262 -3.65 -12.58 30.62
C GLY A 262 -4.33 -13.36 29.50
N CYS A 263 -3.54 -14.25 28.90
CA CYS A 263 -4.05 -15.44 28.25
C CYS A 263 -5.03 -16.17 29.17
N THR A 264 -6.23 -16.40 28.65
CA THR A 264 -6.96 -17.66 28.79
C THR A 264 -7.63 -17.95 27.45
#